data_AF-A0A948UTC4-F1
#
_entry.id   AF-A0A948UTC4-F1
#
_cell.length_a   1.000
_cell.length_b   1.000
_cell.length_c   1.000
_cell.angle_alpha   90.00
_cell.angle_beta   90.00
_cell.angle_gamma   90.00
#
_symmetry.space_group_name_H-M   'P 1'
#
loop_
_entity.id
_entity.type
_entity.pdbx_description
1 polymer ?
#
loop_
_entity_poly.entity_id
_entity_poly.type
_entity_poly.pdbx_seq_one_letter_code
_entity_poly.pdbx_strand_id
1 'polypeptide(L)'
;MDTKALQFEARFSLPPNFLGYCGREIASEKFKECITHGKCKGVGDEVKHFIVLYPYLETIAKITKFPVFSYEVIESYWIGNDLLKKVKPEDYDLLLKNFEKQGVPDFFVAELRKKKPKVFIPNHLFQVLHVGVGRASGAVPFNLKSINNCMIRWGEVVKLIDGKAIINLHSLHRFNPSQPPLIRGGAQILAGVSLQLAPEHSEADCKSAPAESEGVSIARNDNKEYTLVVKKEVIPLDHELVPGLKTGDIVAAHWNMVVKILSKQEVDNLFFWTKEVLRGITYTAHVV
;
A
#
# COMPACT_ATOMS: atom_id res chain seq x y z
N MET A 1 18.21 -9.28 16.49
CA MET A 1 17.22 -8.86 15.47
C MET A 1 17.37 -9.81 14.30
N ASP A 2 16.30 -10.13 13.59
CA ASP A 2 16.38 -11.00 12.41
C ASP A 2 16.99 -10.22 11.22
N THR A 3 18.04 -10.78 10.62
CA THR A 3 18.69 -10.20 9.43
C THR A 3 17.72 -10.08 8.26
N LYS A 4 16.82 -11.05 8.05
CA LYS A 4 15.85 -11.00 6.94
C LYS A 4 14.84 -9.86 7.15
N ALA A 5 14.34 -9.72 8.37
CA ALA A 5 13.49 -8.59 8.76
C ALA A 5 14.21 -7.24 8.54
N LEU A 6 15.45 -7.09 8.99
CA LEU A 6 16.23 -5.85 8.79
C LEU A 6 16.56 -5.57 7.32
N GLN A 7 16.79 -6.62 6.49
CA GLN A 7 16.92 -6.46 5.04
C GLN A 7 15.62 -6.01 4.40
N PHE A 8 14.48 -6.55 4.82
CA PHE A 8 13.16 -6.15 4.34
C PHE A 8 12.90 -4.68 4.67
N GLU A 9 13.11 -4.28 5.92
CA GLU A 9 13.02 -2.90 6.40
C GLU A 9 13.92 -1.95 5.59
N ALA A 10 15.21 -2.31 5.44
CA ALA A 10 16.19 -1.51 4.71
C ALA A 10 15.77 -1.25 3.25
N ARG A 11 15.18 -2.23 2.55
CA ARG A 11 14.72 -2.07 1.16
C ARG A 11 13.72 -0.93 0.99
N PHE A 12 12.79 -0.80 1.92
CA PHE A 12 11.75 0.21 1.85
C PHE A 12 12.15 1.53 2.53
N SER A 13 13.01 1.50 3.56
CA SER A 13 13.56 2.70 4.20
C SER A 13 14.68 3.40 3.40
N LEU A 14 15.40 2.69 2.52
CA LEU A 14 16.49 3.26 1.71
C LEU A 14 16.05 4.43 0.81
N PRO A 15 15.03 4.33 -0.07
CA PRO A 15 14.68 5.42 -0.99
C PRO A 15 14.34 6.77 -0.34
N PRO A 16 13.45 6.87 0.67
CA PRO A 16 13.16 8.16 1.29
C PRO A 16 14.34 8.71 2.10
N ASN A 17 15.20 7.84 2.64
CA ASN A 17 16.39 8.26 3.37
C ASN A 17 17.50 8.78 2.45
N PHE A 18 17.74 8.11 1.32
CA PHE A 18 18.65 8.58 0.27
C PHE A 18 18.25 9.94 -0.31
N LEU A 19 16.94 10.23 -0.35
CA LEU A 19 16.40 11.53 -0.75
C LEU A 19 16.35 12.58 0.39
N GLY A 20 16.84 12.25 1.59
CA GLY A 20 16.86 13.16 2.75
C GLY A 20 15.51 13.42 3.41
N TYR A 21 14.46 12.65 3.09
CA TYR A 21 13.10 12.89 3.60
C TYR A 21 12.82 12.30 4.98
N CYS A 22 13.56 11.25 5.37
CA CYS A 22 13.37 10.48 6.61
C CYS A 22 14.71 9.98 7.17
N GLY A 23 14.86 9.92 8.50
CA GLY A 23 16.03 9.33 9.16
C GLY A 23 17.28 10.23 9.13
N ARG A 24 18.45 9.64 9.41
CA ARG A 24 19.76 10.33 9.37
C ARG A 24 20.45 10.12 8.03
N GLU A 25 21.24 11.09 7.58
CA GLU A 25 21.93 11.08 6.28
C GLU A 25 22.77 9.80 6.05
N ILE A 26 23.55 9.39 7.06
CA ILE A 26 24.43 8.20 7.00
C ILE A 26 23.71 6.84 7.02
N ALA A 27 22.38 6.80 7.15
CA ALA A 27 21.64 5.54 7.22
C ALA A 27 21.55 4.83 5.86
N SER A 28 21.60 5.58 4.76
CA SER A 28 21.43 5.09 3.38
C SER A 28 22.50 4.07 2.98
N GLU A 29 23.76 4.35 3.32
CA GLU A 29 24.88 3.42 3.14
C GLU A 29 24.66 2.11 3.92
N LYS A 30 24.27 2.21 5.21
CA LYS A 30 23.99 1.04 6.05
C LYS A 30 22.80 0.21 5.53
N PHE A 31 21.76 0.86 5.04
CA PHE A 31 20.65 0.16 4.38
C PHE A 31 21.14 -0.57 3.13
N LYS A 32 21.93 0.08 2.27
CA LYS A 32 22.48 -0.56 1.08
C LYS A 32 23.39 -1.74 1.44
N GLU A 33 24.33 -1.60 2.38
CA GLU A 33 25.18 -2.71 2.87
C GLU A 33 24.37 -3.89 3.43
N CYS A 34 23.30 -3.62 4.18
CA CYS A 34 22.40 -4.64 4.69
C CYS A 34 21.69 -5.38 3.55
N ILE A 35 21.17 -4.64 2.56
CA ILE A 35 20.47 -5.21 1.39
C ILE A 35 21.40 -6.09 0.54
N THR A 36 22.60 -5.60 0.23
CA THR A 36 23.50 -6.22 -0.77
C THR A 36 24.44 -7.26 -0.17
N HIS A 37 24.91 -7.06 1.07
CA HIS A 37 25.90 -7.91 1.73
C HIS A 37 25.39 -8.60 3.01
N GLY A 38 24.13 -8.37 3.42
CA GLY A 38 23.59 -8.91 4.68
C GLY A 38 24.15 -8.26 5.95
N LYS A 39 24.95 -7.19 5.82
CA LYS A 39 25.60 -6.50 6.95
C LYS A 39 24.63 -5.55 7.66
N CYS A 40 23.66 -6.10 8.39
CA CYS A 40 22.58 -5.32 9.00
C CYS A 40 22.88 -4.76 10.41
N LYS A 41 24.16 -4.66 10.82
CA LYS A 41 24.55 -4.15 12.15
C LYS A 41 24.18 -2.67 12.27
N GLY A 42 23.40 -2.32 13.29
CA GLY A 42 22.95 -0.94 13.53
C GLY A 42 21.79 -0.46 12.65
N VAL A 43 21.30 -1.25 11.70
CA VAL A 43 20.13 -0.89 10.87
C VAL A 43 18.91 -0.59 11.74
N GLY A 44 18.59 -1.47 12.69
CA GLY A 44 17.49 -1.24 13.64
C GLY A 44 17.70 -0.02 14.54
N ASP A 45 18.94 0.45 14.73
CA ASP A 45 19.22 1.68 15.47
C ASP A 45 19.03 2.92 14.60
N GLU A 46 19.34 2.87 13.29
CA GLU A 46 18.94 3.95 12.36
C GLU A 46 17.42 4.07 12.25
N VAL A 47 16.71 2.94 12.13
CA VAL A 47 15.24 2.89 11.99
C VAL A 47 14.53 3.56 13.17
N LYS A 48 15.05 3.45 14.40
CA LYS A 48 14.53 4.17 15.60
C LYS A 48 14.48 5.69 15.46
N HIS A 49 15.24 6.27 14.52
CA HIS A 49 15.26 7.72 14.28
C HIS A 49 14.25 8.15 13.20
N PHE A 50 13.47 7.23 12.62
CA PHE A 50 12.41 7.55 11.68
C PHE A 50 11.15 7.99 12.45
N ILE A 51 10.96 9.31 12.55
CA ILE A 51 9.96 9.95 13.42
C ILE A 51 8.51 9.49 13.23
N VAL A 52 8.14 8.95 12.06
CA VAL A 52 6.80 8.40 11.82
C VAL A 52 6.81 6.87 11.83
N LEU A 53 7.74 6.24 11.11
CA LEU A 53 7.77 4.79 10.89
C LEU A 53 7.98 3.99 12.19
N TYR A 54 8.95 4.36 13.02
CA TYR A 54 9.27 3.56 14.22
C TYR A 54 8.10 3.50 15.22
N PRO A 55 7.35 4.59 15.49
CA PRO A 55 6.08 4.54 16.20
C PRO A 55 5.04 3.55 15.66
N TYR A 56 4.94 3.35 14.34
CA TYR A 56 4.06 2.32 13.76
C TYR A 56 4.56 0.90 14.10
N LEU A 57 5.87 0.64 13.99
CA LEU A 57 6.45 -0.65 14.38
C LEU A 57 6.25 -0.94 15.88
N GLU A 58 6.49 0.04 16.76
CA GLU A 58 6.21 -0.10 18.21
C GLU A 58 4.72 -0.36 18.48
N THR A 59 3.82 0.25 17.71
CA THR A 59 2.37 0.05 17.83
C THR A 59 1.96 -1.38 17.45
N ILE A 60 2.34 -1.83 16.25
CA ILE A 60 2.02 -3.19 15.76
C ILE A 60 2.62 -4.24 16.72
N ALA A 61 3.88 -4.10 17.10
CA ALA A 61 4.56 -5.00 18.03
C ALA A 61 3.82 -5.12 19.37
N LYS A 62 3.42 -4.00 19.97
CA LYS A 62 2.75 -3.99 21.28
C LYS A 62 1.32 -4.55 21.24
N ILE A 63 0.59 -4.38 20.14
CA ILE A 63 -0.73 -5.01 19.93
C ILE A 63 -0.57 -6.53 19.76
N THR A 64 0.33 -6.93 18.86
CA THR A 64 0.45 -8.30 18.36
C THR A 64 1.29 -9.23 19.24
N LYS A 65 2.10 -8.65 20.16
CA LYS A 65 3.09 -9.29 21.03
C LYS A 65 4.33 -9.85 20.32
N PHE A 66 4.62 -9.37 19.11
CA PHE A 66 5.85 -9.67 18.38
C PHE A 66 6.97 -8.65 18.72
N PRO A 67 8.26 -9.02 18.57
CA PRO A 67 9.36 -8.06 18.65
C PRO A 67 9.26 -6.97 17.57
N VAL A 68 9.63 -5.72 17.90
CA VAL A 68 9.55 -4.56 16.98
C VAL A 68 10.28 -4.78 15.64
N PHE A 69 11.39 -5.51 15.67
CA PHE A 69 12.19 -5.88 14.49
C PHE A 69 12.07 -7.37 14.15
N SER A 70 10.86 -7.93 14.28
CA SER A 70 10.53 -9.24 13.69
C SER A 70 10.07 -9.07 12.25
N TYR A 71 10.17 -10.14 11.45
CA TYR A 71 9.78 -10.10 10.04
C TYR A 71 8.29 -9.77 9.90
N GLU A 72 7.46 -10.36 10.75
CA GLU A 72 6.01 -10.21 10.73
C GLU A 72 5.57 -8.77 11.02
N VAL A 73 6.23 -8.06 11.95
CA VAL A 73 5.92 -6.66 12.27
C VAL A 73 6.32 -5.72 11.12
N ILE A 74 7.52 -5.93 10.55
CA ILE A 74 8.05 -5.12 9.45
C ILE A 74 7.24 -5.34 8.16
N GLU A 75 6.91 -6.59 7.83
CA GLU A 75 6.04 -6.93 6.70
C GLU A 75 4.63 -6.34 6.89
N SER A 76 4.07 -6.48 8.09
CA SER A 76 2.77 -5.91 8.49
C SER A 76 2.70 -4.40 8.26
N TYR A 77 3.76 -3.67 8.58
CA TYR A 77 3.84 -2.25 8.29
C TYR A 77 3.98 -1.97 6.79
N TRP A 78 4.96 -2.54 6.10
CA TRP A 78 5.29 -2.12 4.72
C TRP A 78 4.31 -2.57 3.65
N ILE A 79 3.88 -3.84 3.68
CA ILE A 79 3.00 -4.44 2.67
C ILE A 79 1.69 -4.99 3.25
N GLY A 80 1.65 -5.19 4.57
CA GLY A 80 0.53 -5.78 5.28
C GLY A 80 0.61 -7.32 5.34
N ASN A 81 0.07 -7.87 6.43
CA ASN A 81 -0.15 -9.29 6.64
C ASN A 81 -1.23 -9.49 7.73
N ASP A 82 -1.48 -10.74 8.10
CA ASP A 82 -2.56 -11.12 9.03
C ASP A 82 -2.43 -10.56 10.45
N LEU A 83 -1.28 -9.98 10.85
CA LEU A 83 -1.18 -9.26 12.12
C LEU A 83 -2.10 -8.03 12.17
N LEU A 84 -2.33 -7.36 11.04
CA LEU A 84 -3.21 -6.18 10.95
C LEU A 84 -4.67 -6.53 11.29
N LYS A 85 -5.10 -7.80 11.10
CA LYS A 85 -6.45 -8.27 11.48
C LYS A 85 -6.70 -8.24 13.00
N LYS A 86 -5.64 -8.12 13.82
CA LYS A 86 -5.74 -8.03 15.29
C LYS A 86 -5.91 -6.60 15.79
N VAL A 87 -5.69 -5.60 14.94
CA VAL A 87 -5.71 -4.17 15.31
C VAL A 87 -7.14 -3.66 15.32
N LYS A 88 -7.47 -2.83 16.32
CA LYS A 88 -8.80 -2.22 16.49
C LYS A 88 -8.75 -0.69 16.38
N PRO A 89 -9.86 0.01 16.09
CA PRO A 89 -9.89 1.47 16.04
C PRO A 89 -9.44 2.15 17.34
N GLU A 90 -9.62 1.50 18.49
CA GLU A 90 -9.20 2.02 19.79
C GLU A 90 -7.67 2.06 19.94
N ASP A 91 -6.95 1.14 19.29
CA ASP A 91 -5.49 1.08 19.30
C ASP A 91 -4.83 2.30 18.65
N TYR A 92 -5.58 3.14 17.92
CA TYR A 92 -5.07 4.40 17.37
C TYR A 92 -4.49 5.32 18.47
N ASP A 93 -5.04 5.28 19.69
CA ASP A 93 -4.54 6.09 20.80
C ASP A 93 -3.17 5.62 21.29
N LEU A 94 -2.77 4.36 20.99
CA LEU A 94 -1.42 3.87 21.23
C LEU A 94 -0.43 4.44 20.21
N LEU A 95 -0.83 4.58 18.94
CA LEU A 95 0.01 5.22 17.92
C LEU A 95 0.27 6.69 18.27
N LEU A 96 -0.75 7.43 18.71
CA LEU A 96 -0.58 8.83 19.13
C LEU A 96 0.39 8.95 20.32
N LYS A 97 0.32 8.05 21.31
CA LYS A 97 1.27 8.01 22.44
C LYS A 97 2.70 7.68 21.99
N ASN A 98 2.86 6.82 20.99
CA ASN A 98 4.17 6.51 20.43
C ASN A 98 4.72 7.69 19.60
N PHE A 99 3.88 8.46 18.90
CA PHE A 99 4.27 9.72 18.25
C PHE A 99 4.74 10.78 19.25
N GLU A 100 4.00 10.99 20.36
CA GLU A 100 4.39 11.90 21.45
C GLU A 100 5.76 11.50 22.02
N LYS A 101 5.96 10.21 22.35
CA LYS A 101 7.24 9.66 22.83
C LYS A 101 8.39 9.82 21.83
N GLN A 102 8.11 9.78 20.53
CA GLN A 102 9.12 9.91 19.47
C GLN A 102 9.51 11.37 19.18
N GLY A 103 8.78 12.35 19.70
CA GLY A 103 9.00 13.77 19.43
C GLY A 103 8.33 14.28 18.14
N VAL A 104 7.25 13.64 17.71
CA VAL A 104 6.36 14.23 16.67
C VAL A 104 5.68 15.48 17.26
N PRO A 105 5.63 16.63 16.56
CA PRO A 105 5.15 17.88 17.16
C PRO A 105 3.72 17.82 17.73
N ASP A 106 3.55 18.34 18.95
CA ASP A 106 2.28 18.28 19.71
C ASP A 106 1.07 18.80 18.93
N PHE A 107 1.23 19.91 18.18
CA PHE A 107 0.16 20.48 17.37
C PHE A 107 -0.36 19.49 16.31
N PHE A 108 0.54 18.67 15.76
CA PHE A 108 0.24 17.70 14.72
C PHE A 108 -0.38 16.44 15.33
N VAL A 109 0.12 15.97 16.48
CA VAL A 109 -0.56 14.90 17.25
C VAL A 109 -1.96 15.33 17.66
N ALA A 110 -2.16 16.58 18.08
CA ALA A 110 -3.48 17.13 18.42
C ALA A 110 -4.41 17.22 17.20
N GLU A 111 -3.91 17.52 16.00
CA GLU A 111 -4.68 17.44 14.75
C GLU A 111 -5.12 16.00 14.45
N LEU A 112 -4.18 15.05 14.51
CA LEU A 112 -4.43 13.62 14.27
C LEU A 112 -5.45 13.05 15.28
N ARG A 113 -5.39 13.49 16.54
CA ARG A 113 -6.35 13.15 17.59
C ARG A 113 -7.77 13.63 17.27
N LYS A 114 -7.92 14.83 16.71
CA LYS A 114 -9.22 15.36 16.24
C LYS A 114 -9.73 14.62 15.00
N LYS A 115 -8.83 14.13 14.15
CA LYS A 115 -9.12 13.36 12.93
C LYS A 115 -9.07 11.84 13.16
N LYS A 116 -9.47 11.35 14.34
CA LYS A 116 -9.42 9.90 14.66
C LYS A 116 -10.22 9.09 13.61
N PRO A 117 -9.59 8.12 12.91
CA PRO A 117 -10.22 7.42 11.81
C PRO A 117 -11.15 6.31 12.31
N LYS A 118 -12.21 6.01 11.55
CA LYS A 118 -13.19 4.95 11.87
C LYS A 118 -12.60 3.54 11.81
N VAL A 119 -11.55 3.35 11.02
CA VAL A 119 -10.82 2.10 10.82
C VAL A 119 -9.34 2.41 10.99
N PHE A 120 -8.62 1.59 11.76
CA PHE A 120 -7.18 1.74 11.97
C PHE A 120 -6.44 0.53 11.41
N ILE A 121 -5.70 0.74 10.31
CA ILE A 121 -4.85 -0.27 9.67
C ILE A 121 -3.42 0.28 9.69
N PRO A 122 -2.55 -0.08 10.66
CA PRO A 122 -1.25 0.56 10.85
C PRO A 122 -0.17 0.22 9.79
N ASN A 123 -0.53 0.13 8.51
CA ASN A 123 0.42 -0.08 7.41
C ASN A 123 0.90 1.24 6.77
N HIS A 124 1.86 1.12 5.86
CA HIS A 124 2.53 2.25 5.24
C HIS A 124 1.59 3.08 4.35
N LEU A 125 0.66 2.46 3.62
CA LEU A 125 -0.30 3.23 2.81
C LEU A 125 -1.24 4.06 3.69
N PHE A 126 -1.69 3.49 4.81
CA PHE A 126 -2.48 4.22 5.79
C PHE A 126 -1.69 5.40 6.38
N GLN A 127 -0.41 5.22 6.72
CA GLN A 127 0.46 6.35 7.10
C GLN A 127 0.51 7.43 5.99
N VAL A 128 0.78 7.02 4.75
CA VAL A 128 0.93 7.93 3.59
C VAL A 128 -0.32 8.78 3.34
N LEU A 129 -1.52 8.21 3.55
CA LEU A 129 -2.79 8.88 3.30
C LEU A 129 -3.37 9.59 4.55
N HIS A 130 -3.33 8.95 5.73
CA HIS A 130 -3.96 9.45 6.96
C HIS A 130 -3.08 10.45 7.72
N VAL A 131 -1.81 10.09 7.97
CA VAL A 131 -0.84 11.02 8.57
C VAL A 131 -0.41 12.04 7.53
N GLY A 132 -0.27 11.58 6.28
CA GLY A 132 0.06 12.42 5.14
C GLY A 132 1.57 12.47 4.91
N VAL A 133 2.01 11.97 3.76
CA VAL A 133 3.42 12.02 3.34
C VAL A 133 3.99 13.44 3.46
N GLY A 134 5.16 13.55 4.09
CA GLY A 134 5.87 14.82 4.30
C GLY A 134 5.31 15.74 5.40
N ARG A 135 4.08 15.53 5.89
CA ARG A 135 3.44 16.46 6.86
C ARG A 135 4.17 16.55 8.20
N ALA A 136 4.78 15.45 8.66
CA ALA A 136 5.51 15.40 9.93
C ALA A 136 6.93 16.01 9.88
N SER A 137 7.57 16.05 8.70
CA SER A 137 8.95 16.50 8.52
C SER A 137 9.10 17.77 7.68
N GLY A 138 8.05 18.20 6.97
CA GLY A 138 8.11 19.28 5.98
C GLY A 138 8.84 18.92 4.67
N ALA A 139 9.37 17.70 4.55
CA ALA A 139 10.32 17.34 3.50
C ALA A 139 9.73 17.34 2.06
N VAL A 140 8.43 17.09 1.92
CA VAL A 140 7.72 17.04 0.63
C VAL A 140 6.28 17.55 0.77
N PRO A 141 5.71 18.17 -0.27
CA PRO A 141 4.31 18.61 -0.25
C PRO A 141 3.34 17.42 -0.30
N PHE A 142 2.27 17.48 0.49
CA PHE A 142 1.21 16.46 0.50
C PHE A 142 0.32 16.60 -0.75
N ASN A 143 0.60 15.82 -1.80
CA ASN A 143 -0.18 15.79 -3.04
C ASN A 143 -0.11 14.41 -3.71
N LEU A 144 -0.90 14.19 -4.78
CA LEU A 144 -1.01 12.89 -5.46
C LEU A 144 0.34 12.36 -6.01
N LYS A 145 1.29 13.24 -6.37
CA LYS A 145 2.63 12.82 -6.85
C LYS A 145 3.45 12.29 -5.68
N SER A 146 3.53 13.02 -4.56
CA SER A 146 4.21 12.57 -3.35
C SER A 146 3.57 11.32 -2.75
N ILE A 147 2.24 11.22 -2.77
CA ILE A 147 1.49 10.03 -2.33
C ILE A 147 1.85 8.81 -3.19
N ASN A 148 1.85 8.93 -4.51
CA ASN A 148 2.26 7.83 -5.39
C ASN A 148 3.75 7.48 -5.26
N ASN A 149 4.61 8.46 -4.99
CA ASN A 149 6.02 8.18 -4.77
C ASN A 149 6.27 7.46 -3.43
N CYS A 150 5.52 7.79 -2.37
CA CYS A 150 5.72 7.19 -1.05
C CYS A 150 4.91 5.91 -0.82
N MET A 151 3.76 5.70 -1.49
CA MET A 151 3.11 4.39 -1.41
C MET A 151 4.03 3.31 -1.97
N ILE A 152 3.94 2.08 -1.44
CA ILE A 152 4.58 0.94 -2.06
C ILE A 152 3.78 0.58 -3.32
N ARG A 153 4.26 1.03 -4.48
CA ARG A 153 3.70 0.66 -5.79
C ARG A 153 4.22 -0.71 -6.18
N TRP A 154 3.45 -1.46 -6.96
CA TRP A 154 3.89 -2.75 -7.48
C TRP A 154 3.42 -2.95 -8.92
N GLY A 155 4.11 -3.81 -9.67
CA GLY A 155 3.79 -4.02 -11.07
C GLY A 155 4.72 -4.99 -11.78
N GLU A 156 4.28 -5.45 -12.94
CA GLU A 156 5.03 -6.36 -13.81
C GLU A 156 6.12 -5.60 -14.60
N VAL A 157 7.33 -6.15 -14.60
CA VAL A 157 8.41 -5.68 -15.47
C VAL A 157 8.14 -6.12 -16.91
N VAL A 158 7.74 -5.18 -17.76
CA VAL A 158 7.42 -5.39 -19.18
C VAL A 158 8.67 -5.54 -20.02
N LYS A 159 9.73 -4.79 -19.69
CA LYS A 159 11.01 -4.82 -20.42
C LYS A 159 12.14 -4.23 -19.57
N LEU A 160 13.33 -4.81 -19.69
CA LEU A 160 14.58 -4.24 -19.22
C LEU A 160 15.31 -3.55 -20.39
N ILE A 161 15.81 -2.33 -20.16
CA ILE A 161 16.61 -1.55 -21.12
C ILE A 161 17.68 -0.79 -20.34
N ASP A 162 18.95 -1.12 -20.55
CA ASP A 162 20.15 -0.34 -20.16
C ASP A 162 20.01 0.42 -18.83
N GLY A 163 20.02 -0.31 -17.71
CA GLY A 163 19.92 0.24 -16.36
C GLY A 163 18.53 0.78 -15.98
N LYS A 164 17.47 0.45 -16.74
CA LYS A 164 16.08 0.85 -16.48
C LYS A 164 15.10 -0.31 -16.70
N ALA A 165 14.00 -0.30 -15.94
CA ALA A 165 12.85 -1.17 -16.17
C ALA A 165 11.65 -0.36 -16.67
N ILE A 166 10.97 -0.89 -17.68
CA ILE A 166 9.62 -0.47 -18.06
C ILE A 166 8.64 -1.34 -17.27
N ILE A 167 7.81 -0.73 -16.42
CA ILE A 167 6.97 -1.44 -15.44
C ILE A 167 5.52 -0.99 -15.56
N ASN A 168 4.58 -1.93 -15.53
CA ASN A 168 3.14 -1.68 -15.43
C ASN A 168 2.73 -1.52 -13.95
N LEU A 169 2.89 -0.34 -13.37
CA LEU A 169 2.72 -0.08 -11.94
C LEU A 169 1.29 0.29 -11.53
N HIS A 170 0.79 -0.39 -10.51
CA HIS A 170 -0.36 0.04 -9.72
C HIS A 170 -0.05 1.38 -9.03
N SER A 171 -0.98 2.31 -9.16
CA SER A 171 -0.83 3.72 -8.79
C SER A 171 -2.18 4.25 -8.33
N LEU A 172 -2.21 5.21 -7.40
CA LEU A 172 -3.42 5.94 -7.07
C LEU A 172 -3.73 7.01 -8.12
N HIS A 173 -4.99 7.09 -8.51
CA HIS A 173 -5.61 8.23 -9.19
C HIS A 173 -6.69 8.79 -8.27
N ARG A 174 -6.93 10.11 -8.30
CA ARG A 174 -8.10 10.69 -7.61
C ARG A 174 -9.36 10.16 -8.28
N PHE A 175 -10.32 9.69 -7.49
CA PHE A 175 -11.57 9.19 -8.04
C PHE A 175 -12.32 10.33 -8.74
N ASN A 176 -12.74 10.08 -9.98
CA ASN A 176 -13.66 10.92 -10.71
C ASN A 176 -14.88 10.06 -11.05
N PRO A 177 -16.07 10.31 -10.48
CA PRO A 177 -17.27 9.52 -10.76
C PRO A 177 -17.71 9.57 -12.23
N SER A 178 -17.18 10.53 -13.00
CA SER A 178 -17.45 10.69 -14.44
C SER A 178 -16.61 9.78 -15.34
N GLN A 179 -15.67 9.00 -14.80
CA GLN A 179 -14.82 8.08 -15.58
C GLN A 179 -14.98 6.62 -15.08
N PRO A 180 -15.56 5.71 -15.89
CA PRO A 180 -15.67 4.32 -15.50
C PRO A 180 -14.30 3.63 -15.42
N PRO A 181 -14.12 2.63 -14.54
CA PRO A 181 -12.84 1.93 -14.40
C PRO A 181 -12.46 1.17 -15.67
N LEU A 182 -11.21 1.30 -16.10
CA LEU A 182 -10.64 0.59 -17.25
C LEU A 182 -10.51 -0.92 -16.95
N ILE A 183 -11.56 -1.68 -17.22
CA ILE A 183 -11.50 -3.15 -17.25
C ILE A 183 -10.96 -3.60 -18.61
N ARG A 184 -9.68 -4.00 -18.63
CA ARG A 184 -9.16 -5.02 -19.56
C ARG A 184 -8.96 -6.30 -18.72
N GLY A 185 -9.39 -7.49 -19.11
CA GLY A 185 -9.96 -7.96 -20.38
C GLY A 185 -9.41 -9.36 -20.64
N GLY A 186 -10.20 -10.40 -20.40
CA GLY A 186 -9.84 -11.81 -20.66
C GLY A 186 -10.38 -12.29 -22.02
N ALA A 187 -9.66 -13.22 -22.67
CA ALA A 187 -9.96 -13.76 -24.00
C ALA A 187 -11.38 -14.38 -24.12
N GLN A 188 -12.16 -14.24 -25.22
CA GLN A 188 -11.99 -14.71 -26.62
C GLN A 188 -12.02 -16.26 -26.75
N ILE A 189 -12.72 -16.92 -27.70
CA ILE A 189 -13.39 -16.53 -28.98
C ILE A 189 -14.71 -17.36 -29.17
N LEU A 190 -15.65 -16.93 -30.05
CA LEU A 190 -16.58 -17.69 -30.96
C LEU A 190 -18.00 -17.06 -30.96
N ALA A 191 -18.80 -16.96 -32.04
CA ALA A 191 -18.67 -16.96 -33.51
C ALA A 191 -20.13 -16.94 -34.05
N GLY A 192 -20.38 -16.35 -35.22
CA GLY A 192 -21.63 -16.56 -35.97
C GLY A 192 -22.78 -15.58 -35.68
N VAL A 193 -23.16 -14.82 -36.71
CA VAL A 193 -24.43 -14.07 -36.77
C VAL A 193 -25.50 -14.99 -37.38
N SER A 194 -26.66 -15.12 -36.74
CA SER A 194 -27.94 -15.13 -37.48
C SER A 194 -29.12 -14.77 -36.57
N LEU A 195 -30.17 -14.23 -37.17
CA LEU A 195 -31.35 -13.64 -36.54
C LEU A 195 -32.60 -14.30 -37.13
N GLN A 196 -33.37 -15.08 -36.37
CA GLN A 196 -34.77 -15.37 -36.72
C GLN A 196 -35.61 -15.99 -35.58
N LEU A 197 -36.72 -15.29 -35.29
CA LEU A 197 -38.12 -15.73 -35.09
C LEU A 197 -38.45 -17.01 -34.28
N ALA A 198 -39.39 -16.85 -33.32
CA ALA A 198 -40.19 -17.92 -32.70
C ALA A 198 -41.35 -18.37 -33.63
N PRO A 199 -42.03 -19.53 -33.39
CA PRO A 199 -43.14 -19.55 -32.41
C PRO A 199 -43.44 -20.88 -31.65
N GLU A 200 -44.16 -20.73 -30.53
CA GLU A 200 -45.28 -21.51 -29.95
C GLU A 200 -45.24 -23.01 -29.49
N HIS A 201 -46.00 -23.25 -28.41
CA HIS A 201 -46.50 -24.51 -27.80
C HIS A 201 -45.48 -25.42 -27.05
N SER A 202 -45.80 -26.09 -25.92
CA SER A 202 -47.03 -26.20 -25.11
C SER A 202 -46.76 -26.42 -23.60
N GLU A 203 -47.83 -26.30 -22.80
CA GLU A 203 -48.10 -26.88 -21.46
C GLU A 203 -47.36 -28.19 -21.10
N ALA A 204 -47.08 -28.54 -19.83
CA ALA A 204 -47.24 -27.86 -18.53
C ALA A 204 -46.41 -28.58 -17.45
N ASP A 205 -46.10 -27.95 -16.31
CA ASP A 205 -46.48 -28.53 -15.00
C ASP A 205 -46.43 -27.51 -13.83
N CYS A 206 -47.13 -27.82 -12.74
CA CYS A 206 -47.58 -26.85 -11.74
C CYS A 206 -46.86 -26.96 -10.37
N LYS A 207 -46.50 -25.81 -9.74
CA LYS A 207 -46.86 -25.43 -8.33
C LYS A 207 -46.19 -24.14 -7.80
N SER A 208 -47.04 -23.22 -7.30
CA SER A 208 -46.84 -22.19 -6.23
C SER A 208 -45.48 -21.44 -6.13
N ALA A 209 -45.33 -20.14 -6.46
CA ALA A 209 -45.92 -18.90 -5.86
C ALA A 209 -45.23 -18.40 -4.56
N PRO A 210 -45.23 -17.08 -4.26
CA PRO A 210 -45.40 -15.89 -5.10
C PRO A 210 -44.10 -15.06 -5.22
N ALA A 211 -44.11 -14.01 -6.05
CA ALA A 211 -43.09 -12.96 -6.03
C ALA A 211 -43.54 -11.81 -5.11
N GLU A 212 -42.72 -11.44 -4.13
CA GLU A 212 -42.78 -10.10 -3.52
C GLU A 212 -41.45 -9.39 -3.73
N SER A 213 -41.55 -8.19 -4.29
CA SER A 213 -40.43 -7.34 -4.67
C SER A 213 -40.03 -6.43 -3.52
N GLU A 214 -39.09 -6.84 -2.68
CA GLU A 214 -38.34 -5.91 -1.84
C GLU A 214 -37.01 -5.56 -2.51
N GLY A 215 -37.02 -4.44 -3.24
CA GLY A 215 -35.81 -3.83 -3.77
C GLY A 215 -34.95 -3.28 -2.64
N VAL A 216 -34.11 -4.13 -2.04
CA VAL A 216 -33.06 -3.69 -1.11
C VAL A 216 -32.07 -2.85 -1.89
N SER A 217 -32.29 -1.54 -1.89
CA SER A 217 -31.34 -0.56 -2.42
C SER A 217 -30.10 -0.56 -1.53
N ILE A 218 -29.15 -1.43 -1.85
CA ILE A 218 -27.84 -1.45 -1.20
C ILE A 218 -27.17 -0.11 -1.53
N ALA A 219 -27.24 0.85 -0.61
CA ALA A 219 -26.69 2.17 -0.79
C ALA A 219 -25.19 2.05 -1.06
N ARG A 220 -24.79 2.24 -2.33
CA ARG A 220 -23.39 2.22 -2.73
C ARG A 220 -22.71 3.43 -2.10
N ASN A 221 -22.03 3.19 -0.98
CA ASN A 221 -21.21 4.19 -0.32
C ASN A 221 -19.90 4.38 -1.12
N ASP A 222 -20.02 4.90 -2.35
CA ASP A 222 -18.94 5.10 -3.31
C ASP A 222 -18.08 6.34 -3.01
N ASN A 223 -17.95 6.68 -1.72
CA ASN A 223 -17.26 7.86 -1.22
C ASN A 223 -15.74 7.64 -1.11
N LYS A 224 -15.14 7.12 -2.20
CA LYS A 224 -13.72 6.80 -2.33
C LYS A 224 -12.97 8.02 -2.86
N GLU A 225 -11.92 8.48 -2.18
CA GLU A 225 -11.08 9.57 -2.70
C GLU A 225 -10.12 9.11 -3.81
N TYR A 226 -9.70 7.84 -3.77
CA TYR A 226 -8.72 7.28 -4.71
C TYR A 226 -9.13 5.92 -5.29
N THR A 227 -8.68 5.66 -6.51
CA THR A 227 -8.77 4.35 -7.18
C THR A 227 -7.39 3.90 -7.66
N LEU A 228 -7.17 2.58 -7.67
CA LEU A 228 -5.98 2.00 -8.28
C LEU A 228 -6.13 1.97 -9.82
N VAL A 229 -5.11 2.50 -10.50
CA VAL A 229 -4.93 2.40 -11.96
C VAL A 229 -3.54 1.84 -12.26
N VAL A 230 -3.40 1.14 -13.39
CA VAL A 230 -2.10 0.68 -13.88
C VAL A 230 -1.51 1.73 -14.81
N LYS A 231 -0.26 2.14 -14.57
CA LYS A 231 0.50 3.09 -15.39
C LYS A 231 1.79 2.44 -15.86
N LYS A 232 2.09 2.56 -17.15
CA LYS A 232 3.40 2.16 -17.69
C LYS A 232 4.40 3.28 -17.44
N GLU A 233 5.43 3.00 -16.66
CA GLU A 233 6.47 3.96 -16.28
C GLU A 233 7.88 3.36 -16.48
N VAL A 234 8.89 4.23 -16.58
CA VAL A 234 10.29 3.85 -16.75
C VAL A 234 11.05 4.21 -15.47
N ILE A 235 11.54 3.21 -14.75
CA ILE A 235 12.20 3.37 -13.45
C ILE A 235 13.68 2.98 -13.56
N PRO A 236 14.62 3.78 -12.99
CA PRO A 236 16.02 3.40 -12.88
C PRO A 236 16.21 2.10 -12.06
N LEU A 237 17.18 1.29 -12.46
CA LEU A 237 17.53 0.06 -11.76
C LEU A 237 18.89 0.20 -11.09
N ASP A 238 18.93 -0.16 -9.81
CA ASP A 238 20.15 -0.60 -9.15
C ASP A 238 20.10 -2.14 -9.11
N HIS A 239 20.94 -2.78 -9.92
CA HIS A 239 20.99 -4.24 -10.04
C HIS A 239 21.47 -4.93 -8.76
N GLU A 240 22.14 -4.22 -7.84
CA GLU A 240 22.54 -4.77 -6.54
C GLU A 240 21.35 -4.86 -5.59
N LEU A 241 20.35 -3.98 -5.72
CA LEU A 241 19.13 -4.05 -4.93
C LEU A 241 18.23 -5.21 -5.38
N VAL A 242 18.14 -5.49 -6.68
CA VAL A 242 17.29 -6.55 -7.25
C VAL A 242 18.08 -7.53 -8.13
N PRO A 243 18.99 -8.33 -7.54
CA PRO A 243 19.78 -9.31 -8.28
C PRO A 243 18.87 -10.37 -8.89
N GLY A 244 19.14 -10.74 -10.15
CA GLY A 244 18.36 -11.74 -10.88
C GLY A 244 17.01 -11.26 -11.44
N LEU A 245 16.73 -9.95 -11.41
CA LEU A 245 15.51 -9.38 -12.01
C LEU A 245 15.41 -9.70 -13.51
N LYS A 246 14.24 -10.17 -13.94
CA LYS A 246 13.90 -10.45 -15.36
C LYS A 246 12.55 -9.85 -15.75
N THR A 247 12.32 -9.76 -17.05
CA THR A 247 10.99 -9.49 -17.63
C THR A 247 9.97 -10.52 -17.11
N GLY A 248 8.76 -10.06 -16.77
CA GLY A 248 7.68 -10.86 -16.19
C GLY A 248 7.72 -10.97 -14.66
N ASP A 249 8.81 -10.56 -14.00
CA ASP A 249 8.82 -10.47 -12.53
C ASP A 249 7.88 -9.34 -12.06
N ILE A 250 7.17 -9.56 -10.94
CA ILE A 250 6.45 -8.50 -10.24
C ILE A 250 7.41 -7.87 -9.23
N VAL A 251 7.50 -6.54 -9.24
CA VAL A 251 8.40 -5.79 -8.36
C VAL A 251 7.66 -4.76 -7.53
N ALA A 252 8.22 -4.40 -6.38
CA ALA A 252 7.86 -3.22 -5.62
C ALA A 252 8.73 -2.02 -6.01
N ALA A 253 8.10 -0.85 -6.09
CA ALA A 253 8.75 0.43 -6.29
C ALA A 253 8.36 1.43 -5.19
N HIS A 254 9.35 2.15 -4.67
CA HIS A 254 9.20 3.19 -3.65
C HIS A 254 10.13 4.35 -3.99
N TRP A 255 9.63 5.59 -3.96
CA TRP A 255 10.28 6.81 -4.43
C TRP A 255 10.97 6.72 -5.80
N ASN A 256 10.31 6.08 -6.76
CA ASN A 256 10.83 5.86 -8.12
C ASN A 256 12.17 5.08 -8.14
N MET A 257 12.35 4.15 -7.19
CA MET A 257 13.37 3.11 -7.20
C MET A 257 12.69 1.73 -7.14
N VAL A 258 13.21 0.75 -7.87
CA VAL A 258 12.82 -0.66 -7.71
C VAL A 258 13.55 -1.23 -6.50
N VAL A 259 12.81 -1.64 -5.46
CA VAL A 259 13.38 -2.01 -4.16
C VAL A 259 13.40 -3.50 -3.88
N LYS A 260 12.54 -4.29 -4.55
CA LYS A 260 12.35 -5.71 -4.29
C LYS A 260 11.60 -6.43 -5.41
N ILE A 261 12.01 -7.65 -5.71
CA ILE A 261 11.18 -8.64 -6.44
C ILE A 261 10.18 -9.25 -5.45
N LEU A 262 8.90 -9.25 -5.81
CA LEU A 262 7.80 -9.71 -4.96
C LEU A 262 7.45 -11.16 -5.27
N SER A 263 7.27 -11.94 -4.21
CA SER A 263 6.61 -13.25 -4.26
C SER A 263 5.10 -13.09 -4.43
N LYS A 264 4.42 -14.15 -4.85
CA LYS A 264 2.95 -14.15 -5.00
C LYS A 264 2.23 -13.71 -3.71
N GLN A 265 2.65 -14.22 -2.54
CA GLN A 265 2.03 -13.88 -1.27
C GLN A 265 2.16 -12.39 -0.93
N GLU A 266 3.31 -11.78 -1.24
CA GLU A 266 3.53 -10.34 -1.00
C GLU A 266 2.69 -9.47 -1.93
N VAL A 267 2.46 -9.90 -3.17
CA VAL A 267 1.53 -9.24 -4.11
C VAL A 267 0.09 -9.36 -3.63
N ASP A 268 -0.34 -10.56 -3.21
CA ASP A 268 -1.69 -10.81 -2.70
C ASP A 268 -1.96 -9.97 -1.43
N ASN A 269 -1.00 -9.93 -0.50
CA ASN A 269 -1.05 -9.11 0.71
C ASN A 269 -1.16 -7.61 0.37
N LEU A 270 -0.25 -7.09 -0.46
CA LEU A 270 -0.19 -5.68 -0.82
C LEU A 270 -1.45 -5.22 -1.54
N PHE A 271 -2.02 -6.05 -2.43
CA PHE A 271 -3.29 -5.80 -3.10
C PHE A 271 -4.48 -5.81 -2.11
N PHE A 272 -4.54 -6.79 -1.21
CA PHE A 272 -5.59 -6.88 -0.19
C PHE A 272 -5.56 -5.67 0.76
N TRP A 273 -4.42 -5.41 1.41
CA TRP A 273 -4.32 -4.34 2.39
C TRP A 273 -4.41 -2.94 1.77
N THR A 274 -3.98 -2.76 0.52
CA THR A 274 -4.28 -1.52 -0.22
C THR A 274 -5.78 -1.31 -0.36
N LYS A 275 -6.55 -2.35 -0.73
CA LYS A 275 -8.01 -2.25 -0.82
C LYS A 275 -8.67 -1.93 0.52
N GLU A 276 -8.23 -2.55 1.61
CA GLU A 276 -8.80 -2.28 2.94
C GLU A 276 -8.52 -0.85 3.42
N VAL A 277 -7.31 -0.33 3.20
CA VAL A 277 -7.00 1.08 3.51
C VAL A 277 -7.84 2.04 2.67
N LEU A 278 -7.97 1.81 1.37
CA LEU A 278 -8.79 2.64 0.47
C LEU A 278 -10.30 2.53 0.75
N ARG A 279 -10.76 1.48 1.43
CA ARG A 279 -12.13 1.35 1.95
C ARG A 279 -12.32 2.10 3.27
N GLY A 280 -11.33 2.05 4.16
CA GLY A 280 -11.38 2.71 5.48
C GLY A 280 -11.24 4.23 5.43
N ILE A 281 -10.42 4.73 4.50
CA ILE A 281 -10.23 6.18 4.28
C ILE A 281 -11.38 6.71 3.42
N THR A 282 -12.48 7.02 4.09
CA THR A 282 -13.59 7.79 3.54
C THR A 282 -13.30 9.28 3.62
N TYR A 283 -13.91 10.06 2.72
CA TYR A 283 -13.72 11.50 2.55
C TYR A 283 -13.89 12.29 3.87
N THR A 284 -12.79 12.50 4.60
CA THR A 284 -12.71 13.59 5.57
C THR A 284 -12.26 14.80 4.77
N ALA A 285 -13.16 15.76 4.59
CA ALA A 285 -12.84 16.96 3.83
C ALA A 285 -11.58 17.60 4.42
N HIS A 286 -10.50 17.59 3.65
CA HIS A 286 -9.34 18.45 3.90
C HIS A 286 -9.79 19.88 3.66
N VAL A 287 -10.42 20.48 4.69
CA VAL A 287 -10.58 21.93 4.76
C VAL A 287 -9.17 22.49 4.78
N VAL A 288 -8.83 23.16 3.69
CA VAL A 288 -7.58 23.90 3.46
C VAL A 288 -7.57 25.15 4.33
#